data_AF-A0A373PDS2-F1
#
_entry.id   AF-A0A373PDS2-F1
#
_cell.length_a   1.000
_cell.length_b   1.000
_cell.length_c   1.000
_cell.angle_alpha   90.00
_cell.angle_beta   90.00
_cell.angle_gamma   90.00
#
_symmetry.space_group_name_H-M   'P 1'
#
loop_
_entity.id
_entity.type
_entity.pdbx_description
1 polymer ?
#
loop_
_entity_poly.entity_id
_entity_poly.type
_entity_poly.pdbx_seq_one_letter_code
_entity_poly.pdbx_strand_id
1 'polypeptide(L)'
;MSWWSDPVLLGHYPDEGLVRYEKYLPKITEEDMRLISEPIDIYGQNIYNGRCVRMGEDGKPQEVCRYEGFPKTAIQWPVTPECLQWGPKFLYERYHKPIYITENGLSCHDVISLDGKVHDPNRIDFLARYLRELRKAAEEADIRGYFQWSLMDNFEWAKGYSYRFGLVYVDYRNQERIMKDSAFRYKHVIETNGAEL
;
A
#
# COMPACT_ATOMS: atom_id res chain seq x y z
N MET A 1 -3.38 -1.42 -11.89
CA MET A 1 -3.43 -2.75 -11.24
C MET A 1 -3.75 -3.80 -12.28
N SER A 2 -4.91 -3.74 -12.94
CA SER A 2 -5.33 -4.67 -14.01
C SER A 2 -4.27 -4.97 -15.08
N TRP A 3 -3.49 -3.97 -15.52
CA TRP A 3 -2.41 -4.18 -16.50
C TRP A 3 -1.40 -5.29 -16.14
N TRP A 4 -1.13 -5.49 -14.84
CA TRP A 4 -0.23 -6.53 -14.35
C TRP A 4 -0.99 -7.75 -13.83
N SER A 5 -2.13 -7.53 -13.18
CA SER A 5 -2.85 -8.58 -12.47
C SER A 5 -3.77 -9.41 -13.38
N ASP A 6 -4.39 -8.81 -14.40
CA ASP A 6 -5.24 -9.53 -15.36
C ASP A 6 -4.49 -10.61 -16.13
N PRO A 7 -3.27 -10.39 -16.69
CA PRO A 7 -2.58 -11.46 -17.39
C PRO A 7 -2.23 -12.63 -16.46
N VAL A 8 -1.89 -12.35 -15.20
CA VAL A 8 -1.55 -13.38 -14.20
C VAL A 8 -2.80 -14.16 -13.74
N LEU A 9 -3.92 -13.48 -13.51
CA LEU A 9 -5.10 -14.08 -12.86
C LEU A 9 -6.22 -14.48 -13.81
N LEU A 10 -6.28 -13.85 -14.99
CA LEU A 10 -7.32 -14.04 -16.00
C LEU A 10 -6.76 -14.51 -17.34
N GLY A 11 -5.43 -14.59 -17.50
CA GLY A 11 -4.79 -15.10 -18.72
C GLY A 11 -4.84 -14.17 -19.92
N HIS A 12 -5.18 -12.89 -19.73
CA HIS A 12 -5.21 -11.90 -20.81
C HIS A 12 -4.91 -10.49 -20.29
N TYR A 13 -4.37 -9.63 -21.16
CA TYR A 13 -4.21 -8.21 -20.86
C TYR A 13 -5.53 -7.44 -21.05
N PRO A 14 -5.70 -6.30 -20.35
CA PRO A 14 -6.84 -5.41 -20.61
C PRO A 14 -6.78 -4.83 -22.04
N ASP A 15 -7.88 -4.93 -22.79
CA ASP A 15 -7.98 -4.45 -24.18
C ASP A 15 -7.57 -2.98 -24.34
N GLU A 16 -8.05 -2.10 -23.44
CA GLU A 16 -7.73 -0.67 -23.49
C GLU A 16 -6.22 -0.41 -23.42
N GLY A 17 -5.50 -1.21 -22.63
CA GLY A 17 -4.06 -1.06 -22.50
C GLY A 17 -3.32 -1.65 -23.71
N LEU A 18 -3.81 -2.75 -24.30
CA LEU A 18 -3.25 -3.30 -25.54
C LEU A 18 -3.31 -2.27 -26.67
N VAL A 19 -4.46 -1.61 -26.84
CA VAL A 19 -4.64 -0.52 -27.82
C VAL A 19 -3.73 0.67 -27.49
N ARG A 20 -3.69 1.09 -26.23
CA ARG A 20 -2.92 2.28 -25.82
C ARG A 20 -1.41 2.12 -25.99
N TYR A 21 -0.89 0.92 -25.75
CA TYR A 21 0.54 0.65 -25.72
C TYR A 21 1.05 -0.13 -26.93
N GLU A 22 0.20 -0.49 -27.89
CA GLU A 22 0.50 -1.32 -29.07
C GLU A 22 1.92 -1.15 -29.63
N LYS A 23 2.32 0.10 -29.93
CA LYS A 23 3.62 0.42 -30.52
C LYS A 23 4.85 0.12 -29.64
N TYR A 24 4.64 -0.13 -28.35
CA TYR A 24 5.68 -0.43 -27.36
C TYR A 24 5.65 -1.89 -26.89
N LEU A 25 4.62 -2.65 -27.28
CA LEU A 25 4.46 -4.02 -26.82
C LEU A 25 5.30 -4.98 -27.66
N PRO A 26 5.94 -5.98 -27.03
CA PRO A 26 6.47 -7.11 -27.78
C PRO A 26 5.31 -7.90 -28.40
N LYS A 27 5.64 -8.82 -29.30
CA LYS A 27 4.66 -9.83 -29.72
C LYS A 27 4.35 -10.75 -28.54
N ILE A 28 3.17 -10.61 -27.96
CA ILE A 28 2.67 -11.48 -26.89
C ILE A 28 2.13 -12.75 -27.54
N THR A 29 2.70 -13.90 -27.18
CA THR A 29 2.29 -15.20 -27.72
C THR A 29 1.37 -15.96 -26.75
N GLU A 30 0.68 -16.98 -27.26
CA GLU A 30 -0.11 -17.88 -26.42
C GLU A 30 0.76 -18.63 -25.40
N GLU A 31 2.02 -18.91 -25.72
CA GLU A 31 2.97 -19.53 -24.81
C GLU A 31 3.33 -18.60 -23.66
N ASP A 32 3.57 -17.31 -23.95
CA ASP A 32 3.82 -16.30 -22.91
C ASP A 32 2.62 -16.22 -21.97
N MET A 33 1.40 -16.17 -22.52
CA MET A 33 0.19 -16.09 -21.69
C MET A 33 -0.02 -17.33 -20.83
N ARG A 34 0.25 -18.53 -21.37
CA ARG A 34 0.18 -19.77 -20.58
C ARG A 34 1.15 -19.75 -19.40
N LEU A 35 2.39 -19.29 -19.63
CA LEU A 35 3.41 -19.18 -18.60
C LEU A 35 3.06 -18.10 -17.55
N ILE A 36 2.59 -16.93 -17.99
CA ILE A 36 2.25 -15.81 -17.11
C ILE A 36 1.06 -16.15 -16.21
N SER A 37 0.09 -16.92 -16.72
CA SER A 37 -1.15 -17.25 -16.02
C SER A 37 -1.11 -18.59 -15.26
N GLU A 38 0.09 -19.11 -14.96
CA GLU A 38 0.20 -20.29 -14.11
C GLU A 38 -0.50 -20.05 -12.76
N PRO A 39 -1.33 -20.99 -12.26
CA PRO A 39 -2.15 -20.76 -11.09
C PRO A 39 -1.35 -20.39 -9.85
N ILE A 40 -1.77 -19.32 -9.17
CA ILE A 40 -1.25 -18.92 -7.86
C ILE A 40 -2.28 -19.08 -6.75
N ASP A 41 -1.80 -19.32 -5.53
CA ASP A 41 -2.62 -19.54 -4.34
C ASP A 41 -3.07 -18.24 -3.66
N ILE A 42 -2.24 -17.20 -3.73
CA ILE A 42 -2.36 -15.98 -2.94
C ILE A 42 -2.05 -14.76 -3.82
N TYR A 43 -2.76 -13.66 -3.59
CA TYR A 43 -2.50 -12.37 -4.21
C TYR A 43 -1.94 -11.36 -3.19
N GLY A 44 -0.66 -10.99 -3.34
CA GLY A 44 -0.02 -9.95 -2.54
C GLY A 44 -0.23 -8.57 -3.16
N GLN A 45 -0.67 -7.60 -2.36
CA GLN A 45 -0.86 -6.22 -2.82
C GLN A 45 -0.24 -5.20 -1.87
N ASN A 46 0.55 -4.29 -2.45
CA ASN A 46 1.03 -3.09 -1.77
C ASN A 46 0.03 -1.96 -2.02
N ILE A 47 -0.47 -1.32 -0.95
CA ILE A 47 -1.42 -0.20 -1.04
C ILE A 47 -0.99 0.88 -0.06
N TYR A 48 -0.67 2.08 -0.57
CA TYR A 48 -0.27 3.23 0.25
C TYR A 48 -1.30 4.36 0.22
N ASN A 49 -1.85 4.64 -0.97
CA ASN A 49 -2.82 5.70 -1.20
C ASN A 49 -3.67 5.42 -2.43
N GLY A 50 -4.80 6.13 -2.53
CA GLY A 50 -5.70 6.14 -3.67
C GLY A 50 -5.62 7.44 -4.45
N ARG A 51 -6.03 7.39 -5.72
CA ARG A 51 -6.24 8.58 -6.57
C ARG A 51 -7.71 9.00 -6.52
N CYS A 52 -7.97 10.29 -6.64
CA CYS A 52 -9.35 10.78 -6.77
C CYS A 52 -9.62 10.95 -8.26
N VAL A 53 -10.66 10.27 -8.75
CA VAL A 53 -11.09 10.36 -10.15
C VAL A 53 -12.57 10.66 -10.18
N ARG A 54 -13.00 11.39 -11.21
CA ARG A 54 -14.41 11.63 -11.52
C ARG A 54 -14.67 11.31 -12.98
N MET A 55 -15.94 11.13 -13.32
CA MET A 55 -16.35 11.08 -14.72
C MET A 55 -16.24 12.48 -15.34
N GLY A 56 -15.51 12.59 -16.45
CA GLY A 56 -15.42 13.78 -17.26
C GLY A 56 -16.66 13.99 -18.12
N GLU A 57 -16.84 15.21 -18.63
CA GLU A 57 -17.93 15.54 -19.57
C GLU A 57 -17.82 14.77 -20.89
N ASP A 58 -16.61 14.34 -21.24
CA ASP A 58 -16.30 13.50 -22.39
C ASP A 58 -16.51 11.99 -22.14
N GLY A 59 -17.06 11.63 -20.99
CA GLY A 59 -17.28 10.23 -20.60
C GLY A 59 -16.00 9.48 -20.22
N LYS A 60 -14.87 10.18 -20.04
CA LYS A 60 -13.58 9.58 -19.66
C LYS A 60 -13.23 9.87 -18.20
N PRO A 61 -12.46 9.01 -17.53
CA PRO A 61 -12.01 9.28 -16.17
C PRO A 61 -11.06 10.47 -16.15
N GLN A 62 -11.32 11.42 -15.26
CA GLN A 62 -10.49 12.60 -15.03
C GLN A 62 -9.95 12.58 -13.60
N GLU A 63 -8.64 12.78 -13.45
CA GLU A 63 -8.02 12.91 -12.14
C GLU A 63 -8.42 14.24 -11.49
N VAL A 64 -8.84 14.17 -10.24
CA VAL A 64 -9.33 15.33 -9.47
C VAL A 64 -8.23 15.79 -8.52
N CYS A 65 -7.85 17.05 -8.67
CA CYS A 65 -6.95 17.72 -7.73
C CYS A 65 -7.54 17.69 -6.32
N ARG A 66 -6.70 17.41 -5.34
CA ARG A 66 -7.07 17.52 -3.92
C ARG A 66 -7.11 18.99 -3.52
N TYR A 67 -7.92 19.31 -2.51
CA TYR A 67 -7.97 20.66 -1.96
C TYR A 67 -6.61 21.09 -1.38
N GLU A 68 -6.36 22.40 -1.32
CA GLU A 68 -5.11 22.93 -0.77
C GLU A 68 -4.96 22.56 0.71
N GLY A 69 -3.78 22.04 1.09
CA GLY A 69 -3.56 21.55 2.45
C GLY A 69 -4.10 20.14 2.72
N PHE A 70 -4.49 19.38 1.68
CA PHE A 70 -4.84 17.96 1.85
C PHE A 70 -3.72 17.20 2.58
N PRO A 71 -4.05 16.33 3.57
CA PRO A 71 -3.06 15.60 4.36
C PRO A 71 -2.09 14.78 3.51
N LYS A 72 -0.79 14.90 3.81
CA LYS A 72 0.28 14.20 3.08
C LYS A 72 1.29 13.57 4.03
N THR A 73 1.91 12.50 3.55
CA THR A 73 3.10 11.88 4.13
C THR A 73 4.34 12.77 3.93
N ALA A 74 5.45 12.44 4.58
CA ALA A 74 6.71 13.16 4.37
C ALA A 74 7.18 13.12 2.90
N ILE A 75 6.96 12.00 2.20
CA ILE A 75 7.25 11.85 0.76
C ILE A 75 6.16 12.46 -0.15
N GLN A 76 5.26 13.28 0.40
CA GLN A 76 4.20 14.01 -0.32
C GLN A 76 3.09 13.14 -0.92
N TRP A 77 2.96 11.89 -0.47
CA TRP A 77 1.81 11.05 -0.85
C TRP A 77 0.57 11.47 -0.08
N PRO A 78 -0.63 11.46 -0.69
CA PRO A 78 -1.85 11.79 0.01
C PRO A 78 -2.19 10.70 1.04
N VAL A 79 -2.74 11.10 2.19
CA VAL A 79 -3.27 10.16 3.20
C VAL A 79 -4.74 9.89 2.87
N THR A 80 -5.05 8.66 2.48
CA THR A 80 -6.38 8.25 2.00
C THR A 80 -6.73 6.86 2.54
N PRO A 81 -7.10 6.73 3.82
CA PRO A 81 -7.28 5.42 4.47
C PRO A 81 -8.30 4.53 3.74
N GLU A 82 -9.30 5.12 3.09
CA GLU A 82 -10.36 4.42 2.36
C GLU A 82 -9.81 3.54 1.22
N CYS A 83 -8.56 3.74 0.78
CA CYS A 83 -7.93 2.86 -0.19
C CYS A 83 -7.78 1.42 0.31
N LEU A 84 -7.69 1.19 1.63
CA LEU A 84 -7.68 -0.16 2.20
C LEU A 84 -9.08 -0.76 2.41
N GLN A 85 -10.14 0.05 2.35
CA GLN A 85 -11.49 -0.49 2.23
C GLN A 85 -11.75 -0.95 0.78
N TRP A 86 -11.57 -0.03 -0.17
CA TRP A 86 -12.02 -0.25 -1.55
C TRP A 86 -11.03 -1.03 -2.41
N GLY A 87 -9.73 -0.88 -2.18
CA GLY A 87 -8.70 -1.54 -2.97
C GLY A 87 -8.77 -3.07 -2.88
N PRO A 88 -8.67 -3.66 -1.68
CA PRO A 88 -8.77 -5.11 -1.50
C PRO A 88 -10.12 -5.67 -1.94
N LYS A 89 -11.22 -4.95 -1.65
CA LYS A 89 -12.56 -5.32 -2.10
C LYS A 89 -12.64 -5.46 -3.62
N PHE A 90 -12.21 -4.43 -4.37
CA PHE A 90 -12.17 -4.46 -5.84
C PHE A 90 -11.34 -5.63 -6.37
N LEU A 91 -10.17 -5.88 -5.78
CA LEU A 91 -9.28 -6.97 -6.21
C LEU A 91 -9.91 -8.34 -5.95
N TYR A 92 -10.56 -8.52 -4.79
CA TYR A 92 -11.22 -9.77 -4.45
C TYR A 92 -12.46 -10.03 -5.31
N GLU A 93 -13.28 -9.02 -5.55
CA GLU A 93 -14.44 -9.09 -6.45
C GLU A 93 -14.03 -9.47 -7.88
N ARG A 94 -12.86 -9.00 -8.35
CA ARG A 94 -12.38 -9.26 -9.71
C ARG A 94 -11.71 -10.62 -9.86
N TYR A 95 -10.90 -11.04 -8.89
CA TYR A 95 -9.99 -12.18 -9.07
C TYR A 95 -10.30 -13.38 -8.16
N HIS A 96 -11.11 -13.19 -7.12
CA HIS A 96 -11.51 -14.25 -6.17
C HIS A 96 -10.34 -15.04 -5.57
N LYS A 97 -9.20 -14.36 -5.33
CA LYS A 97 -8.03 -14.93 -4.67
C LYS A 97 -7.88 -14.41 -3.24
N PRO A 98 -7.40 -15.21 -2.28
CA PRO A 98 -7.02 -14.72 -0.96
C PRO A 98 -5.98 -13.61 -1.06
N ILE A 99 -6.16 -12.54 -0.30
CA ILE A 99 -5.33 -11.33 -0.36
C ILE A 99 -4.47 -11.20 0.89
N TYR A 100 -3.22 -10.81 0.70
CA TYR A 100 -2.38 -10.23 1.74
C TYR A 100 -2.04 -8.79 1.37
N ILE A 101 -2.19 -7.87 2.32
CA ILE A 101 -1.60 -6.54 2.20
C ILE A 101 -0.13 -6.68 2.53
N THR A 102 0.70 -6.79 1.51
CA THR A 102 2.14 -7.07 1.64
C THR A 102 2.95 -5.81 2.00
N GLU A 103 2.44 -4.63 1.70
CA GLU A 103 2.98 -3.37 2.19
C GLU A 103 1.87 -2.32 2.37
N ASN A 104 1.87 -1.66 3.53
CA ASN A 104 1.21 -0.40 3.79
C ASN A 104 1.99 0.37 4.86
N GLY A 105 2.09 1.69 4.74
CA GLY A 105 2.81 2.47 5.73
C GLY A 105 2.94 3.95 5.40
N LEU A 106 3.59 4.66 6.33
CA LEU A 106 3.72 6.11 6.32
C LEU A 106 5.18 6.52 6.48
N SER A 107 5.64 7.40 5.59
CA SER A 107 6.88 8.14 5.82
C SER A 107 6.66 9.34 6.74
N CYS A 108 7.50 9.46 7.76
CA CYS A 108 7.56 10.62 8.67
C CYS A 108 8.97 11.23 8.72
N HIS A 109 9.04 12.44 9.25
CA HIS A 109 10.28 13.06 9.70
C HIS A 109 10.50 12.71 11.18
N ASP A 110 11.08 11.53 11.43
CA ASP A 110 11.31 11.04 12.79
C ASP A 110 12.64 11.57 13.36
N VAL A 111 12.64 11.94 14.64
CA VAL A 111 13.82 12.41 15.39
C VAL A 111 13.89 11.73 16.76
N ILE A 112 15.10 11.59 17.30
CA ILE A 112 15.29 11.19 18.70
C ILE A 112 14.97 12.41 19.57
N SER A 113 13.98 12.27 20.44
CA SER A 113 13.53 13.28 21.39
C SER A 113 14.48 13.39 22.58
N LEU A 114 14.30 14.42 23.42
CA LEU A 114 15.18 14.67 24.58
C LEU A 114 15.22 13.54 25.60
N ASP A 115 14.19 12.69 25.62
CA ASP A 115 14.11 11.50 26.49
C ASP A 115 14.77 10.25 25.87
N GLY A 116 15.40 10.38 24.70
CA GLY A 116 16.05 9.29 23.98
C GLY A 116 15.10 8.40 23.16
N LYS A 117 13.81 8.75 23.05
CA LYS A 117 12.81 7.97 22.30
C LYS A 117 12.44 8.64 20.98
N VAL A 118 11.68 7.92 20.16
CA VAL A 118 11.17 8.42 18.88
C VAL A 118 9.64 8.44 18.94
N HIS A 119 9.09 9.65 19.08
CA HIS A 119 7.65 9.88 19.14
C HIS A 119 7.09 10.18 17.74
N ASP A 120 6.26 9.28 17.24
CA ASP A 120 5.74 9.32 15.87
C ASP A 120 4.20 9.20 15.81
N PRO A 121 3.45 10.14 16.44
CA PRO A 121 1.99 10.07 16.55
C PRO A 121 1.27 10.01 15.20
N ASN A 122 1.85 10.62 14.16
CA ASN A 122 1.30 10.57 12.81
C ASN A 122 1.28 9.13 12.25
N ARG A 123 2.29 8.32 12.56
CA ARG A 123 2.36 6.92 12.13
C ARG A 123 1.35 6.05 12.89
N ILE A 124 1.16 6.33 14.17
CA ILE A 124 0.12 5.69 14.99
C ILE A 124 -1.28 5.99 14.43
N ASP A 125 -1.58 7.26 14.17
CA ASP A 125 -2.88 7.69 13.63
C ASP A 125 -3.12 7.10 12.23
N PHE A 126 -2.12 7.12 11.35
CA PHE A 126 -2.20 6.49 10.03
C PHE A 126 -2.52 5.01 10.13
N LEU A 127 -1.76 4.25 10.94
CA LEU A 127 -1.93 2.82 11.11
C LEU A 127 -3.35 2.49 11.61
N ALA A 128 -3.84 3.22 12.60
CA ALA A 128 -5.19 3.03 13.13
C ALA A 128 -6.26 3.27 12.06
N ARG A 129 -6.19 4.40 11.33
CA ARG A 129 -7.16 4.70 10.25
C ARG A 129 -7.17 3.64 9.17
N TYR A 130 -5.99 3.25 8.68
CA TYR A 130 -5.85 2.30 7.58
C TYR A 130 -6.31 0.90 7.97
N LEU A 131 -5.95 0.42 9.17
CA LEU A 131 -6.40 -0.89 9.65
C LEU A 131 -7.91 -0.95 9.94
N ARG A 132 -8.52 0.17 10.36
CA ARG A 132 -9.99 0.25 10.50
C ARG A 132 -10.70 0.13 9.15
N GLU A 133 -10.16 0.74 8.09
CA GLU A 133 -10.70 0.57 6.74
C GLU A 133 -10.46 -0.84 6.19
N LEU A 134 -9.30 -1.44 6.48
CA LEU A 134 -9.02 -2.82 6.10
C LEU A 134 -9.96 -3.83 6.79
N ARG A 135 -10.33 -3.58 8.05
CA ARG A 135 -11.33 -4.39 8.76
C ARG A 135 -12.66 -4.42 8.00
N LYS A 136 -13.14 -3.27 7.51
CA LYS A 136 -14.38 -3.22 6.71
C LYS A 136 -14.24 -4.04 5.43
N ALA A 137 -13.09 -3.97 4.75
CA ALA A 137 -12.86 -4.81 3.57
C ALA A 137 -12.86 -6.30 3.90
N ALA A 138 -12.31 -6.70 5.06
CA ALA A 138 -12.24 -8.09 5.50
C ALA A 138 -13.61 -8.69 5.84
N GLU A 139 -14.66 -7.86 6.03
CA GLU A 139 -16.04 -8.34 6.13
C GLU A 139 -16.61 -8.81 4.79
N GLU A 140 -16.02 -8.36 3.67
CA GLU A 140 -16.52 -8.60 2.30
C GLU A 140 -15.51 -9.35 1.40
N ALA A 141 -14.26 -9.52 1.82
CA ALA A 141 -13.18 -10.13 1.05
C ALA A 141 -12.30 -11.06 1.91
N ASP A 142 -11.73 -12.12 1.29
CA ASP A 142 -10.78 -13.03 1.95
C ASP A 142 -9.41 -12.37 2.11
N ILE A 143 -9.26 -11.56 3.16
CA ILE A 143 -8.01 -10.89 3.54
C ILE A 143 -7.36 -11.65 4.68
N ARG A 144 -6.19 -12.23 4.43
CA ARG A 144 -5.54 -13.17 5.35
C ARG A 144 -4.36 -12.60 6.12
N GLY A 145 -3.92 -11.38 5.79
CA GLY A 145 -2.86 -10.75 6.56
C GLY A 145 -2.51 -9.34 6.09
N TYR A 146 -1.76 -8.66 6.96
CA TYR A 146 -1.29 -7.30 6.79
C TYR A 146 0.18 -7.21 7.23
N PHE A 147 0.99 -6.54 6.42
CA PHE A 147 2.40 -6.31 6.66
C PHE A 147 2.67 -4.80 6.65
N GLN A 148 3.13 -4.30 7.79
CA GLN A 148 3.59 -2.92 7.93
C GLN A 148 4.87 -2.71 7.13
N TRP A 149 4.83 -1.77 6.18
CA TRP A 149 6.03 -1.21 5.57
C TRP A 149 6.53 -0.02 6.41
N SER A 150 7.65 -0.12 7.11
CA SER A 150 8.58 -1.26 7.19
C SER A 150 8.87 -1.63 8.63
N LEU A 151 9.58 -2.74 8.84
CA LEU A 151 10.11 -3.09 10.16
C LEU A 151 11.02 -1.97 10.70
N MET A 152 11.96 -1.50 9.88
CA MET A 152 12.97 -0.51 10.27
C MET A 152 13.21 0.50 9.15
N ASP A 153 13.70 1.68 9.54
CA ASP A 153 14.13 2.71 8.60
C ASP A 153 15.21 2.15 7.67
N ASN A 154 15.07 2.41 6.37
CA ASN A 154 15.89 1.80 5.34
C ASN A 154 16.17 2.80 4.20
N PHE A 155 16.80 2.31 3.13
CA PHE A 155 17.06 3.10 1.93
C PHE A 155 15.80 3.18 1.05
N GLU A 156 15.16 4.34 0.99
CA GLU A 156 13.94 4.59 0.22
C GLU A 156 14.28 4.95 -1.23
N TRP A 157 14.87 4.01 -1.96
CA TRP A 157 15.11 4.09 -3.41
C TRP A 157 15.74 5.44 -3.83
N ALA A 158 15.11 6.14 -4.79
CA ALA A 158 15.57 7.43 -5.29
C ALA A 158 15.59 8.56 -4.24
N LYS A 159 15.00 8.34 -3.05
CA LYS A 159 15.00 9.30 -1.95
C LYS A 159 16.12 9.05 -0.93
N GLY A 160 16.84 7.94 -1.06
CA GLY A 160 17.86 7.53 -0.10
C GLY A 160 17.32 7.41 1.32
N TYR A 161 18.08 7.89 2.30
CA TYR A 161 17.73 7.80 3.72
C TYR A 161 16.90 9.00 4.25
N SER A 162 16.36 9.82 3.36
CA SER A 162 15.69 11.08 3.72
C SER A 162 14.29 10.88 4.32
N TYR A 163 13.66 9.73 4.05
CA TYR A 163 12.31 9.40 4.51
C TYR A 163 12.33 8.09 5.27
N ARG A 164 11.62 8.06 6.39
CA ARG A 164 11.65 6.97 7.35
C ARG A 164 10.28 6.31 7.40
N PHE A 165 10.19 5.04 7.02
CA PHE A 165 8.94 4.25 7.05
C PHE A 165 8.87 3.29 8.24
N GLY A 166 9.99 3.04 8.91
CA GLY A 166 10.13 1.97 9.88
C GLY A 166 9.29 2.18 11.14
N LEU A 167 8.88 1.07 11.76
CA LEU A 167 8.51 1.04 13.18
C LEU A 167 9.73 1.17 14.10
N VAL A 168 10.92 0.83 13.59
CA VAL A 168 12.20 0.93 14.29
C VAL A 168 13.03 2.03 13.64
N TYR A 169 13.40 3.04 14.42
CA TYR A 169 14.37 4.05 14.02
C TYR A 169 15.76 3.43 13.93
N VAL A 170 16.50 3.81 12.89
CA VAL A 170 17.91 3.43 12.71
C VAL A 170 18.76 4.68 12.68
N ASP A 171 19.72 4.78 13.61
CA ASP A 171 20.82 5.74 13.50
C ASP A 171 21.85 5.16 12.54
N TYR A 172 21.96 5.75 11.35
CA TYR A 172 22.84 5.23 10.30
C TYR A 172 24.32 5.37 10.62
N ARG A 173 24.72 6.23 11.58
CA ARG A 173 26.12 6.49 11.94
C ARG A 173 26.72 5.35 12.75
N ASN A 174 25.94 4.78 13.67
CA ASN A 174 26.39 3.76 14.62
C ASN A 174 25.55 2.48 14.59
N GLN A 175 24.51 2.44 13.75
CA GLN A 175 23.57 1.31 13.59
C GLN A 175 22.75 1.04 14.86
N GLU A 176 22.57 2.02 15.73
CA GLU A 176 21.67 1.88 16.87
C GLU A 176 20.20 1.79 16.41
N ARG A 177 19.42 0.95 17.08
CA ARG A 177 17.99 0.71 16.79
C ARG A 177 17.15 1.16 17.98
N ILE A 178 16.15 2.00 17.70
CA ILE A 178 15.20 2.50 18.71
C ILE A 178 13.80 2.16 18.23
N MET A 179 13.05 1.37 18.99
CA MET A 179 11.63 1.15 18.71
C MET A 179 10.88 2.47 18.87
N LYS A 180 10.13 2.88 17.83
CA LYS A 180 9.30 4.08 17.87
C LYS A 180 8.00 3.79 18.64
N ASP A 181 7.27 4.83 19.04
CA ASP A 181 5.98 4.65 19.70
C ASP A 181 4.99 3.82 18.85
N SER A 182 5.02 3.98 17.52
CA SER A 182 4.25 3.15 16.60
C SER A 182 4.58 1.66 16.67
N ALA A 183 5.82 1.26 16.99
CA ALA A 183 6.17 -0.15 17.18
C ALA A 183 5.41 -0.75 18.36
N PHE A 184 5.37 -0.03 19.48
CA PHE A 184 4.64 -0.46 20.67
C PHE A 184 3.13 -0.48 20.41
N ARG A 185 2.61 0.50 19.67
CA ARG A 185 1.20 0.50 19.27
C ARG A 185 0.88 -0.69 18.35
N TYR A 186 1.72 -0.99 17.36
CA TYR A 186 1.51 -2.11 16.45
C TYR A 186 1.61 -3.46 17.17
N LYS A 187 2.56 -3.59 18.12
CA LYS A 187 2.64 -4.75 19.01
C LYS A 187 1.30 -4.97 19.74
N HIS A 188 0.73 -3.92 20.34
CA HIS A 188 -0.55 -4.02 21.05
C HIS A 188 -1.71 -4.38 20.13
N VAL A 189 -1.73 -3.85 18.90
CA VAL A 189 -2.71 -4.25 17.87
C VAL A 189 -2.60 -5.74 17.55
N ILE A 190 -1.39 -6.29 17.43
CA ILE A 190 -1.18 -7.72 17.19
C ILE A 190 -1.64 -8.55 18.40
N GLU A 191 -1.24 -8.18 19.62
CA GLU A 191 -1.60 -8.88 20.86
C GLU A 191 -3.10 -8.94 21.09
N THR A 192 -3.82 -7.89 20.71
CA THR A 192 -5.28 -7.79 20.83
C THR A 192 -6.04 -8.29 19.60
N ASN A 193 -5.34 -8.77 18.57
CA ASN A 193 -5.91 -9.07 17.25
C ASN A 193 -6.81 -7.92 16.73
N GLY A 194 -6.39 -6.68 16.98
CA GLY A 194 -7.06 -5.46 16.61
C GLY A 194 -8.28 -5.08 17.45
N ALA A 195 -8.58 -5.71 18.59
CA ALA A 195 -9.74 -5.35 19.41
C ALA A 195 -9.76 -3.86 19.82
N GLU A 196 -8.59 -3.21 19.91
CA GLU A 196 -8.43 -1.81 20.30
C GLU A 196 -8.02 -0.87 19.14
N LEU A 197 -8.39 -1.19 17.90
CA LEU A 197 -8.19 -0.33 16.72
C LEU A 197 -9.14 0.87 16.66
#